data_AF-A0A1A7YHM4-F1
#
_entry.id   AF-A0A1A7YHM4-F1
#
_cell.length_a   1.000
_cell.length_b   1.000
_cell.length_c   1.000
_cell.angle_alpha   90.00
_cell.angle_beta   90.00
_cell.angle_gamma   90.00
#
_symmetry.space_group_name_H-M   'P 1'
#
loop_
_entity.id
_entity.type
_entity.pdbx_description
1 polymer ?
#
loop_
_entity_poly.entity_id
_entity_poly.type
_entity_poly.pdbx_seq_one_letter_code
_entity_poly.pdbx_strand_id
1 'polypeptide(L)'
;DAEELAAASAAGFHSPAPGSTDDEHFVDKHRDELIQRVSSVGPILDKLLKENVIKHELYAEISSKPTNQAKIRAIYDGPMRAGRSCKDIFYSVLQINEKSLIKDLN
;
A
#
# COMPACT_ATOMS: atom_id res chain seq x y z
N ASP A 1 1.48 46.72 24.09
CA ASP A 1 1.10 45.58 23.23
C ASP A 1 2.35 44.74 23.02
N ALA A 2 2.47 43.47 23.43
CA ALA A 2 1.48 42.51 23.98
C ALA A 2 0.25 42.27 23.08
N GLU A 3 -0.12 41.09 22.62
CA GLU A 3 0.37 39.69 22.79
C GLU A 3 -0.05 38.94 21.47
N GLU A 4 0.11 37.64 21.18
CA GLU A 4 0.47 36.44 21.96
C GLU A 4 1.27 35.41 21.09
N LEU A 5 0.77 34.19 20.91
CA LEU A 5 1.39 33.03 20.25
C LEU A 5 0.35 32.26 19.37
N ALA A 6 0.75 31.06 18.91
CA ALA A 6 -0.06 29.97 18.35
C ALA A 6 -0.49 30.08 16.86
N ALA A 7 -0.58 28.98 16.09
CA ALA A 7 -0.02 27.63 16.22
C ALA A 7 -0.04 26.93 14.84
N ALA A 8 0.56 25.75 14.74
CA ALA A 8 0.58 24.94 13.52
C ALA A 8 -0.82 24.48 13.05
N SER A 9 -0.99 24.26 11.74
CA SER A 9 -1.48 22.96 11.23
C SER A 9 -1.35 22.77 9.71
N ALA A 10 -1.34 21.49 9.32
CA ALA A 10 -1.70 20.93 8.01
C ALA A 10 -0.92 21.40 6.76
N ALA A 11 0.04 20.56 6.36
CA ALA A 11 0.55 20.53 5.00
C ALA A 11 -0.60 20.39 3.98
N GLY A 12 -0.59 21.27 2.97
CA GLY A 12 -1.46 21.17 1.81
C GLY A 12 -1.08 20.00 0.90
N PHE A 13 -1.50 18.78 1.27
CA PHE A 13 -1.50 17.64 0.37
C PHE A 13 -2.82 16.87 0.50
N HIS A 14 -3.84 17.36 -0.22
CA HIS A 14 -4.87 16.54 -0.84
C HIS A 14 -5.55 17.41 -1.89
N SER A 15 -5.01 17.40 -3.11
CA SER A 15 -5.80 17.75 -4.29
C SER A 15 -6.75 16.59 -4.57
N PRO A 16 -8.08 16.73 -4.43
CA PRO A 16 -9.00 15.68 -4.84
C PRO A 16 -9.22 15.82 -6.34
N ALA A 17 -8.35 15.21 -7.14
CA ALA A 17 -8.62 15.00 -8.56
C ALA A 17 -9.57 13.79 -8.68
N PRO A 18 -10.83 13.95 -9.13
CA PRO A 18 -11.73 12.83 -9.34
C PRO A 18 -11.36 12.15 -10.66
N GLY A 19 -10.34 11.29 -10.62
CA GLY A 19 -10.02 10.38 -11.71
C GLY A 19 -11.00 9.21 -11.72
N SER A 20 -12.00 9.27 -12.59
CA SER A 20 -13.08 8.28 -12.70
C SER A 20 -12.58 6.85 -13.00
N THR A 21 -13.36 5.89 -12.51
CA THR A 21 -13.65 4.56 -13.08
C THR A 21 -13.14 4.36 -14.52
N ASP A 22 -12.42 3.30 -14.87
CA ASP A 22 -12.81 1.88 -14.73
C ASP A 22 -11.56 0.96 -14.58
N ASP A 23 -11.74 -0.36 -14.60
CA ASP A 23 -10.79 -1.39 -14.14
C ASP A 23 -10.56 -1.41 -12.61
N GLU A 24 -11.45 -2.07 -11.90
CA GLU A 24 -11.19 -2.55 -10.54
C GLU A 24 -10.04 -3.58 -10.58
N HIS A 25 -8.83 -3.13 -10.27
CA HIS A 25 -7.64 -3.99 -10.37
C HIS A 25 -7.83 -5.26 -9.54
N PHE A 26 -7.28 -6.37 -10.04
CA PHE A 26 -7.27 -7.67 -9.38
C PHE A 26 -6.92 -7.59 -7.88
N VAL A 27 -5.97 -6.73 -7.52
CA VAL A 27 -5.49 -6.54 -6.15
C VAL A 27 -6.54 -5.87 -5.26
N ASP A 28 -7.34 -4.93 -5.77
CA ASP A 28 -8.46 -4.34 -5.02
C ASP A 28 -9.62 -5.33 -4.92
N LYS A 29 -9.96 -6.00 -6.02
CA LYS A 29 -11.06 -6.97 -6.09
C LYS A 29 -10.86 -8.15 -5.12
N HIS A 30 -9.65 -8.70 -5.07
CA HIS A 30 -9.30 -9.81 -4.19
C HIS A 30 -8.58 -9.35 -2.91
N ARG A 31 -8.76 -8.08 -2.52
CA ARG A 31 -8.04 -7.45 -1.39
C ARG A 31 -8.12 -8.27 -0.11
N ASP A 32 -9.30 -8.75 0.28
CA ASP A 32 -9.47 -9.49 1.52
C ASP A 32 -8.87 -10.91 1.48
N GLU A 33 -8.96 -11.62 0.35
CA GLU A 33 -8.28 -12.90 0.17
C GLU A 33 -6.76 -12.75 0.14
N LEU A 34 -6.26 -11.69 -0.49
CA LEU A 34 -4.85 -11.32 -0.46
C LEU A 34 -4.44 -10.93 0.98
N ILE A 35 -5.24 -10.18 1.73
CA ILE A 35 -4.95 -9.87 3.14
C ILE A 35 -4.86 -11.15 3.98
N GLN A 36 -5.76 -12.12 3.78
CA GLN A 36 -5.83 -13.33 4.60
C GLN A 36 -4.84 -14.42 4.22
N ARG A 37 -4.62 -14.67 2.92
CA ARG A 37 -3.77 -15.78 2.44
C ARG A 37 -2.31 -15.39 2.19
N VAL A 38 -1.99 -14.11 1.94
CA VAL A 38 -0.59 -13.67 1.80
C VAL A 38 0.11 -13.77 3.14
N SER A 39 0.92 -14.81 3.29
CA SER A 39 1.82 -14.97 4.43
C SER A 39 3.15 -14.28 4.20
N SER A 40 3.56 -14.09 2.93
CA SER A 40 4.89 -13.61 2.55
C SER A 40 4.97 -12.10 2.36
N VAL A 41 4.65 -11.30 3.39
CA VAL A 41 4.63 -9.82 3.25
C VAL A 41 6.03 -9.18 3.26
N GLY A 42 7.03 -9.82 3.87
CA GLY A 42 8.42 -9.37 3.86
C GLY A 42 8.98 -9.09 2.45
N PRO A 43 9.00 -10.07 1.52
CA PRO A 43 9.49 -9.85 0.16
C PRO A 43 8.61 -8.90 -0.66
N ILE A 44 7.31 -8.79 -0.37
CA ILE A 44 6.43 -7.79 -0.99
C ILE A 44 6.87 -6.37 -0.60
N LEU A 45 7.14 -6.17 0.68
CA LEU A 45 7.56 -4.87 1.22
C LEU A 45 8.96 -4.47 0.75
N ASP A 46 9.91 -5.41 0.70
CA ASP A 46 11.26 -5.20 0.15
C ASP A 46 11.20 -4.76 -1.31
N LYS A 47 10.40 -5.44 -2.13
CA LYS A 47 10.22 -5.06 -3.54
C LYS A 47 9.58 -3.68 -3.69
N LEU A 48 8.57 -3.33 -2.91
CA LEU A 48 7.96 -2.00 -2.94
C LEU A 48 8.98 -0.90 -2.55
N LEU A 49 9.85 -1.16 -1.59
CA LEU A 49 10.94 -0.24 -1.22
C LEU A 49 11.96 -0.11 -2.37
N LYS A 50 12.34 -1.22 -3.00
CA LYS A 50 13.29 -1.27 -4.11
C LYS A 50 12.81 -0.51 -5.35
N GLU A 51 11.53 -0.65 -5.71
CA GLU A 51 10.92 0.11 -6.81
C GLU A 51 10.60 1.57 -6.42
N ASN A 52 11.02 2.05 -5.23
CA ASN A 52 10.74 3.39 -4.68
C ASN A 52 9.24 3.74 -4.56
N VAL A 53 8.37 2.72 -4.50
CA VAL A 53 6.92 2.87 -4.31
C VAL A 53 6.58 3.27 -2.86
N ILE A 54 7.41 2.84 -1.90
CA ILE A 54 7.34 3.28 -0.49
C ILE A 54 8.64 3.93 -0.03
N LYS A 55 8.50 4.91 0.87
CA LYS A 55 9.63 5.48 1.61
C LYS A 55 10.07 4.57 2.75
N HIS A 56 11.29 4.76 3.23
CA HIS A 56 11.83 4.01 4.36
C HIS A 56 11.01 4.17 5.66
N GLU A 57 10.40 5.34 5.88
CA GLU A 57 9.47 5.58 7.00
C GLU A 57 8.25 4.65 6.94
N LEU A 58 7.60 4.57 5.77
CA LEU A 58 6.46 3.68 5.56
C LEU A 58 6.88 2.21 5.64
N TYR A 59 8.05 1.87 5.08
CA TYR A 59 8.64 0.53 5.21
C TYR A 59 8.84 0.15 6.69
N ALA A 60 9.41 1.04 7.50
CA ALA A 60 9.63 0.80 8.92
C ALA A 60 8.29 0.64 9.68
N GLU A 61 7.31 1.53 9.44
CA GLU A 61 6.00 1.44 10.08
C GLU A 61 5.27 0.15 9.72
N ILE A 62 5.30 -0.26 8.44
CA ILE A 62 4.69 -1.50 7.96
C ILE A 62 5.45 -2.72 8.51
N SER A 63 6.79 -2.73 8.44
CA SER A 63 7.60 -3.84 8.94
C SER A 63 7.45 -4.03 10.45
N SER A 64 7.24 -2.94 11.20
CA SER A 64 7.02 -2.95 12.66
C SER A 64 5.66 -3.54 13.09
N LYS A 65 4.70 -3.76 12.18
CA LYS A 65 3.40 -4.34 12.57
C LYS A 65 3.55 -5.82 12.93
N PRO A 66 2.84 -6.33 13.96
CA PRO A 66 3.05 -7.70 14.46
C PRO A 66 2.49 -8.79 13.55
N THR A 67 1.48 -8.49 12.72
CA THR A 67 0.79 -9.48 11.87
C THR A 67 0.90 -9.14 10.39
N ASN A 68 1.12 -10.16 9.55
CA ASN A 68 1.19 -10.02 8.09
C ASN A 68 -0.07 -9.34 7.51
N GLN A 69 -1.25 -9.68 8.04
CA GLN A 69 -2.53 -9.04 7.70
C GLN A 69 -2.53 -7.51 7.93
N ALA A 70 -1.95 -7.04 9.04
CA ALA A 70 -1.82 -5.60 9.30
C ALA A 70 -0.78 -4.96 8.37
N LYS A 71 0.30 -5.68 8.01
CA LYS A 71 1.31 -5.19 7.07
C LYS A 71 0.72 -4.96 5.69
N ILE A 72 0.07 -5.98 5.14
CA ILE A 72 -0.49 -5.97 3.79
C ILE A 72 -1.67 -4.97 3.70
N ARG A 73 -2.51 -4.86 4.74
CA ARG A 73 -3.55 -3.81 4.84
C ARG A 73 -2.98 -2.39 4.77
N ALA A 74 -1.81 -2.13 5.37
CA ALA A 74 -1.17 -0.82 5.29
C ALA A 74 -0.48 -0.55 3.94
N ILE A 75 -0.07 -1.59 3.21
CA ILE A 75 0.33 -1.46 1.80
C ILE A 75 -0.89 -1.05 0.94
N TYR A 76 -2.09 -1.59 1.20
CA TYR A 76 -3.32 -1.11 0.55
C TYR A 76 -3.65 0.35 0.90
N ASP A 77 -3.52 0.74 2.17
CA ASP A 77 -3.92 2.07 2.65
C ASP A 77 -2.98 3.20 2.17
N GLY A 78 -1.67 2.91 2.11
CA GLY A 78 -0.63 3.83 1.65
C GLY A 78 -0.33 3.72 0.14
N PRO A 79 0.67 2.92 -0.28
CA PRO A 79 1.18 2.94 -1.65
C PRO A 79 0.17 2.55 -2.73
N MET A 80 -0.81 1.66 -2.48
CA MET A 80 -1.79 1.36 -3.54
C MET A 80 -2.73 2.51 -3.88
N ARG A 81 -2.84 3.50 -2.98
CA ARG A 81 -3.54 4.76 -3.24
C ARG A 81 -2.74 5.72 -4.14
N ALA A 82 -1.44 5.49 -4.33
CA ALA A 82 -0.56 6.36 -5.11
C ALA A 82 -0.66 6.16 -6.64
N GLY A 83 -1.29 5.09 -7.13
CA GLY A 83 -1.68 4.97 -8.54
C GLY A 83 -1.55 3.57 -9.14
N ARG A 84 -1.98 3.46 -10.42
CA ARG A 84 -2.11 2.20 -11.19
C ARG A 84 -0.82 1.36 -11.16
N SER A 85 0.34 1.99 -11.41
CA SER A 85 1.66 1.34 -11.39
C SER A 85 2.03 0.68 -10.06
N CYS A 86 1.56 1.20 -8.92
CA CYS A 86 1.81 0.59 -7.61
C CYS A 86 1.07 -0.74 -7.47
N LYS A 87 -0.12 -0.84 -8.07
CA LYS A 87 -0.95 -2.06 -8.12
C LYS A 87 -0.33 -3.11 -9.03
N ASP A 88 0.22 -2.70 -10.18
CA ASP A 88 0.92 -3.60 -11.11
C ASP A 88 2.21 -4.18 -10.53
N ILE A 89 3.00 -3.36 -9.83
CA ILE A 89 4.18 -3.83 -9.08
C ILE A 89 3.76 -4.82 -8.00
N PHE A 90 2.77 -4.47 -7.18
CA PHE A 90 2.27 -5.35 -6.12
C PHE A 90 1.75 -6.69 -6.67
N TYR A 91 0.95 -6.67 -7.73
CA TYR A 91 0.47 -7.86 -8.43
C TYR A 91 1.62 -8.71 -8.96
N SER A 92 2.64 -8.09 -9.59
CA SER A 92 3.83 -8.80 -10.07
C SER A 92 4.59 -9.49 -8.93
N VAL A 93 4.65 -8.88 -7.74
CA VAL A 93 5.36 -9.47 -6.59
C VAL A 93 4.54 -10.58 -5.93
N LEU A 94 3.21 -10.48 -5.91
CA LEU A 94 2.34 -11.60 -5.57
C LEU A 94 2.47 -12.76 -6.59
N GLN A 95 2.54 -12.46 -7.88
CA GLN A 95 2.84 -13.44 -8.94
C GLN A 95 4.25 -14.06 -8.84
N ILE A 96 5.13 -13.55 -7.98
CA ILE A 96 6.44 -14.16 -7.71
C ILE A 96 6.40 -15.02 -6.45
N ASN A 97 5.86 -14.47 -5.35
CA ASN A 97 5.89 -15.10 -4.02
C ASN A 97 4.73 -16.06 -3.77
N GLU A 98 3.54 -15.70 -4.24
CA GLU A 98 2.26 -16.34 -3.92
C GLU A 98 1.56 -16.78 -5.23
N LYS A 99 2.32 -17.45 -6.11
CA LYS A 99 1.83 -17.93 -7.44
C LYS A 99 0.60 -18.81 -7.35
N SER A 100 0.55 -19.69 -6.35
CA SER A 100 -0.59 -20.54 -6.05
C SER A 100 -1.83 -19.71 -5.72
N LEU A 101 -1.67 -18.67 -4.89
CA LEU A 101 -2.74 -17.76 -4.51
C LEU A 101 -3.24 -16.96 -5.71
N ILE A 102 -2.37 -16.34 -6.51
CA ILE A 102 -2.82 -15.63 -7.72
C ILE A 102 -3.58 -16.57 -8.66
N LYS A 103 -3.15 -17.82 -8.81
CA LYS A 103 -3.83 -18.81 -9.66
C LYS A 103 -5.17 -19.30 -9.09
N ASP A 104 -5.34 -19.28 -7.76
CA ASP A 104 -6.61 -19.60 -7.08
C ASP A 104 -7.64 -18.47 -7.23
N LEU A 105 -7.15 -17.22 -7.33
CA LEU A 105 -7.92 -15.98 -7.39
C LEU A 105 -8.23 -15.49 -8.82
N ASN A 106 -7.71 -16.14 -9.87
CA ASN A 106 -7.73 -15.69 -11.28
C ASN A 106 -8.54 -16.60 -12.21
#